data_AF-A0A4P9W6Q2-F1
#
_entry.id   AF-A0A4P9W6Q2-F1
#
_cell.length_a   1.000
_cell.length_b   1.000
_cell.length_c   1.000
_cell.angle_alpha   90.00
_cell.angle_beta   90.00
_cell.angle_gamma   90.00
#
_symmetry.space_group_name_H-M   'P 1'
#
loop_
_entity.id
_entity.type
_entity.pdbx_description
1 polymer ?
#
loop_
_entity_poly.entity_id
_entity_poly.type
_entity_poly.pdbx_seq_one_letter_code
_entity_poly.pdbx_strand_id
1 'polypeptide(L)'
;MTRTGSSVEPASQHKKPAAEPPKATTSQPNELAAPPKLQKALYGQIESIEVLAIDIPKIYEDLAHYIARLITAGTLDLAEVHALCAPLLASPAPHPPAVKLLGEIYVSVQESEGAAALKTLHKEQSDAVWKTFWPVGKAFDDVCAEWTEQCKVTGICPRLVFIKELRSKLLNENTEAVGTWVLSCTDESARSSPGFPRIIATSVFRTVAVNTVFANGVDRPVESSTELIKRQRDLLAGLKPFLLRFATRAAYAQVQILLAAQNFSAEIGFPQGELEHFFVPRIAPFPHEALADASAEDAATKATALAAVKSWLKEIKA
;
A
#
# COMPACT_ATOMS: atom_id res chain seq x y z
N MET A 1 -49.66 -64.41 75.08
CA MET A 1 -48.67 -63.32 75.25
C MET A 1 -47.32 -63.83 74.76
N THR A 2 -46.70 -63.06 73.86
CA THR A 2 -45.28 -63.07 73.42
C THR A 2 -44.65 -64.30 72.74
N ARG A 3 -44.31 -64.07 71.46
CA ARG A 3 -43.04 -64.37 70.73
C ARG A 3 -42.70 -65.84 70.46
N THR A 4 -42.22 -66.28 69.29
CA THR A 4 -41.41 -65.66 68.22
C THR A 4 -41.72 -66.27 66.85
N GLY A 5 -41.95 -65.42 65.83
CA GLY A 5 -42.01 -65.82 64.42
C GLY A 5 -40.70 -65.51 63.72
N SER A 6 -40.09 -66.55 63.15
CA SER A 6 -38.98 -66.51 62.19
C SER A 6 -39.57 -66.32 60.80
N SER A 7 -39.07 -65.36 60.00
CA SER A 7 -39.28 -65.36 58.56
C SER A 7 -38.30 -64.45 57.81
N VAL A 8 -37.41 -65.11 57.06
CA VAL A 8 -37.11 -64.90 55.63
C VAL A 8 -36.55 -63.53 55.18
N GLU A 9 -35.27 -63.57 54.75
CA GLU A 9 -34.62 -62.62 53.83
C GLU A 9 -35.40 -62.47 52.50
N PRO A 10 -35.29 -61.30 51.86
CA PRO A 10 -34.82 -61.36 50.48
C PRO A 10 -33.76 -60.32 50.12
N ALA A 11 -32.95 -60.74 49.15
CA ALA A 11 -31.83 -60.07 48.52
C ALA A 11 -32.14 -58.65 48.01
N SER A 12 -31.25 -57.70 48.35
CA SER A 12 -31.16 -56.40 47.67
C SER A 12 -30.05 -56.42 46.62
N GLN A 13 -30.44 -55.96 45.45
CA GLN A 13 -29.72 -55.94 44.19
C GLN A 13 -28.45 -55.06 44.26
N HIS A 14 -27.32 -55.61 43.82
CA HIS A 14 -26.12 -54.82 43.50
C HIS A 14 -26.37 -53.95 42.26
N LYS A 15 -26.54 -52.65 42.46
CA LYS A 15 -26.44 -51.64 41.39
C LYS A 15 -25.03 -51.04 41.41
N LYS A 16 -24.21 -51.47 40.46
CA LYS A 16 -22.85 -50.97 40.19
C LYS A 16 -22.93 -49.48 39.82
N PRO A 17 -22.23 -48.54 40.47
CA PRO A 17 -22.19 -47.17 40.00
C PRO A 17 -21.35 -47.12 38.71
N ALA A 18 -21.95 -46.53 37.66
CA ALA A 18 -21.29 -46.25 36.39
C ALA A 18 -20.13 -45.29 36.62
N ALA A 19 -18.96 -45.63 36.07
CA ALA A 19 -17.79 -44.77 36.06
C ALA A 19 -18.10 -43.50 35.25
N GLU A 20 -17.95 -42.33 35.88
CA GLU A 20 -17.90 -41.05 35.17
C GLU A 20 -16.72 -41.06 34.17
N PRO A 21 -16.92 -40.59 32.93
CA PRO A 21 -15.82 -40.41 32.00
C PRO A 21 -14.87 -39.31 32.53
N PRO A 22 -13.55 -39.45 32.32
CA PRO A 22 -12.60 -38.45 32.80
C PRO A 22 -12.91 -37.10 32.16
N LYS A 23 -13.10 -36.08 33.00
CA LYS A 23 -13.21 -34.68 32.59
C LYS A 23 -12.00 -34.35 31.72
N ALA A 24 -12.27 -34.01 30.46
CA ALA A 24 -11.29 -33.44 29.55
C ALA A 24 -10.58 -32.29 30.27
N THR A 25 -9.29 -32.45 30.49
CA THR A 25 -8.43 -31.40 31.02
C THR A 25 -8.42 -30.30 29.96
N THR A 26 -9.17 -29.24 30.21
CA THR A 26 -9.12 -28.01 29.43
C THR A 26 -7.69 -27.53 29.46
N SER A 27 -6.96 -27.73 28.37
CA SER A 27 -5.62 -27.17 28.18
C SER A 27 -5.76 -25.66 28.20
N GLN A 28 -5.50 -25.05 29.35
CA GLN A 28 -5.33 -23.60 29.44
C GLN A 28 -4.22 -23.21 28.47
N PRO A 29 -4.40 -22.16 27.65
CA PRO A 29 -3.29 -21.61 26.89
C PRO A 29 -2.22 -21.16 27.89
N ASN A 30 -1.00 -21.66 27.73
CA ASN A 30 0.16 -21.31 28.55
C ASN A 30 0.44 -19.80 28.44
N GLU A 31 -0.14 -18.97 29.32
CA GLU A 31 0.22 -17.56 29.49
C GLU A 31 1.57 -17.43 30.23
N LEU A 32 2.65 -17.94 29.64
CA LEU A 32 4.01 -17.80 30.20
C LEU A 32 4.53 -16.36 30.05
N ALA A 33 4.02 -15.60 29.09
CA ALA A 33 4.30 -14.17 28.94
C ALA A 33 3.06 -13.42 28.45
N ALA A 34 2.65 -12.38 29.18
CA ALA A 34 1.59 -11.49 28.73
C ALA A 34 2.06 -10.70 27.49
N PRO A 35 1.16 -10.38 26.53
CA PRO A 35 1.49 -9.63 25.31
C PRO A 35 2.34 -8.36 25.51
N PRO A 36 2.14 -7.54 26.58
CA PRO A 36 2.98 -6.36 26.81
C PRO A 36 4.45 -6.67 27.10
N LYS A 37 4.74 -7.81 27.76
CA LYS A 37 6.12 -8.25 28.02
C LYS A 37 6.81 -8.69 26.73
N LEU A 38 6.06 -9.37 25.85
CA LEU A 38 6.53 -9.77 24.52
C LEU A 38 6.82 -8.54 23.65
N GLN A 39 5.89 -7.60 23.57
CA GLN A 39 6.07 -6.35 22.80
C GLN A 39 7.27 -5.55 23.30
N LYS A 40 7.48 -5.44 24.62
CA LYS A 40 8.66 -4.77 25.18
C LYS A 40 9.98 -5.46 24.83
N ALA A 41 10.02 -6.80 24.87
CA ALA A 41 11.20 -7.55 24.49
C ALA A 41 11.50 -7.39 22.99
N LEU A 42 10.45 -7.45 22.16
CA LEU A 42 10.55 -7.27 20.72
C LEU A 42 11.01 -5.86 20.34
N TYR A 43 10.49 -4.83 21.03
CA TYR A 43 10.93 -3.44 20.85
C TYR A 43 12.44 -3.29 21.04
N GLY A 44 13.02 -3.85 22.11
CA GLY A 44 14.46 -3.75 22.37
C GLY A 44 15.32 -4.42 21.28
N GLN A 45 14.82 -5.51 20.68
CA GLN A 45 15.48 -6.17 19.54
C GLN A 45 15.39 -5.32 18.27
N ILE A 46 14.21 -4.77 17.97
CA ILE A 46 13.98 -3.88 16.82
C ILE A 46 14.83 -2.62 16.93
N GLU A 47 14.90 -2.00 18.10
CA GLU A 47 15.72 -0.80 18.36
C GLU A 47 17.21 -1.05 18.09
N SER A 48 17.70 -2.24 18.43
CA SER A 48 19.12 -2.58 18.30
C SER A 48 19.48 -3.27 16.97
N ILE A 49 18.52 -3.49 16.07
CA ILE A 49 18.70 -4.39 14.91
C ILE A 49 19.80 -3.92 13.96
N GLU A 50 19.94 -2.59 13.75
CA GLU A 50 20.98 -2.02 12.89
C GLU A 50 22.38 -2.22 13.47
N VAL A 51 22.52 -2.16 14.79
CA VAL A 51 23.79 -2.42 15.48
C VAL A 51 24.11 -3.91 15.41
N LEU A 52 23.12 -4.76 15.69
CA LEU A 52 23.28 -6.22 15.63
C LEU A 52 23.58 -6.72 14.21
N ALA A 53 23.08 -6.03 13.17
CA ALA A 53 23.32 -6.41 11.78
C ALA A 53 24.79 -6.30 11.35
N ILE A 54 25.61 -5.57 12.10
CA ILE A 54 27.06 -5.49 11.88
C ILE A 54 27.72 -6.85 12.18
N ASP A 55 27.33 -7.47 13.29
CA ASP A 55 27.92 -8.72 13.79
C ASP A 55 27.12 -9.96 13.34
N ILE A 56 25.83 -9.80 13.04
CA ILE A 56 24.89 -10.88 12.71
C ILE A 56 24.25 -10.58 11.34
N PRO A 57 24.83 -11.09 10.23
CA PRO A 57 24.40 -10.74 8.87
C PRO A 57 22.92 -11.02 8.56
N LYS A 58 22.32 -12.03 9.22
CA LYS A 58 20.94 -12.50 8.99
C LYS A 58 19.93 -12.05 10.05
N ILE A 59 20.30 -11.13 10.95
CA ILE A 59 19.43 -10.74 12.06
C ILE A 59 18.05 -10.22 11.60
N TYR A 60 18.01 -9.57 10.43
CA TYR A 60 16.77 -9.12 9.80
C TYR A 60 15.86 -10.29 9.41
N GLU A 61 16.41 -11.32 8.79
CA GLU A 61 15.68 -12.55 8.41
C GLU A 61 15.19 -13.28 9.67
N ASP A 62 16.05 -13.45 10.66
CA ASP A 62 15.73 -14.18 11.89
C ASP A 62 14.63 -13.49 12.70
N LEU A 63 14.75 -12.16 12.87
CA LEU A 63 13.75 -11.37 13.57
C LEU A 63 12.43 -11.34 12.80
N ALA A 64 12.50 -11.18 11.47
CA ALA A 64 11.32 -11.19 10.61
C ALA A 64 10.59 -12.54 10.66
N HIS A 65 11.32 -13.66 10.68
CA HIS A 65 10.72 -14.98 10.83
C HIS A 65 9.97 -15.11 12.15
N TYR A 66 10.54 -14.59 13.25
CA TYR A 66 9.87 -14.56 14.54
C TYR A 66 8.60 -13.69 14.52
N ILE A 67 8.69 -12.48 13.98
CA ILE A 67 7.56 -11.55 13.86
C ILE A 67 6.46 -12.14 12.96
N ALA A 68 6.82 -12.72 11.82
CA ALA A 68 5.90 -13.36 10.89
C ALA A 68 5.07 -14.45 11.60
N ARG A 69 5.71 -15.29 12.42
CA ARG A 69 5.01 -16.31 13.21
C ARG A 69 4.06 -15.72 14.25
N LEU A 70 4.41 -14.59 14.87
CA LEU A 70 3.51 -13.91 15.80
C LEU A 70 2.31 -13.31 15.09
N ILE A 71 2.51 -12.79 13.88
CA ILE A 71 1.43 -12.28 13.03
C ILE A 71 0.49 -13.41 12.60
N THR A 72 1.03 -14.51 12.09
CA THR A 72 0.21 -15.64 11.61
C THR A 72 -0.52 -16.34 12.76
N ALA A 73 0.04 -16.31 13.96
CA ALA A 73 -0.62 -16.77 15.18
C ALA A 73 -1.67 -15.79 15.74
N GLY A 74 -1.85 -14.61 15.13
CA GLY A 74 -2.78 -13.57 15.59
C GLY A 74 -2.37 -12.92 16.92
N THR A 75 -1.10 -13.04 17.30
CA THR A 75 -0.55 -12.42 18.53
C THR A 75 -0.13 -10.97 18.32
N LEU A 76 0.26 -10.63 17.09
CA LEU A 76 0.56 -9.27 16.65
C LEU A 76 -0.15 -8.97 15.33
N ASP A 77 -0.50 -7.72 15.09
CA ASP A 77 -0.84 -7.24 13.75
C ASP A 77 0.28 -6.35 13.16
N LEU A 78 0.15 -5.98 11.89
CA LEU A 78 1.16 -5.16 11.22
C LEU A 78 1.19 -3.71 11.75
N ALA A 79 0.10 -3.20 12.32
CA ALA A 79 0.04 -1.87 12.91
C ALA A 79 0.78 -1.82 14.25
N GLU A 80 0.68 -2.87 15.06
CA GLU A 80 1.49 -3.05 16.26
C GLU A 80 2.97 -3.20 15.91
N VAL A 81 3.30 -3.96 14.86
CA VAL A 81 4.69 -4.03 14.35
C VAL A 81 5.18 -2.66 13.86
N HIS A 82 4.34 -1.90 13.16
CA HIS A 82 4.67 -0.53 12.75
C HIS A 82 4.99 0.36 13.96
N ALA A 83 4.18 0.30 15.02
CA ALA A 83 4.41 1.04 16.25
C ALA A 83 5.73 0.64 16.93
N LEU A 84 6.07 -0.65 16.92
CA LEU A 84 7.35 -1.15 17.44
C LEU A 84 8.55 -0.70 16.59
N CYS A 85 8.35 -0.42 15.31
CA CYS A 85 9.37 0.09 14.39
C CYS A 85 9.65 1.59 14.53
N ALA A 86 9.03 2.31 15.47
CA ALA A 86 9.30 3.72 15.76
C ALA A 86 10.79 4.13 15.73
N PRO A 87 11.75 3.41 16.36
CA PRO A 87 13.17 3.78 16.29
C PRO A 87 13.76 3.67 14.88
N LEU A 88 13.24 2.76 14.04
CA LEU A 88 13.72 2.54 12.67
C LEU A 88 13.13 3.54 11.67
N LEU A 89 11.91 4.03 11.92
CA LEU A 89 11.22 5.00 11.07
C LEU A 89 11.92 6.36 11.04
N ALA A 90 12.70 6.68 12.08
CA ALA A 90 13.46 7.93 12.19
C ALA A 90 14.78 7.93 11.38
N SER A 91 15.17 6.78 10.81
CA SER A 91 16.45 6.66 10.10
C SER A 91 16.43 7.44 8.78
N PRO A 92 17.43 8.31 8.52
CA PRO A 92 17.56 9.02 7.25
C PRO A 92 18.23 8.17 6.15
N ALA A 93 18.44 6.88 6.38
CA ALA A 93 19.16 6.00 5.46
C ALA A 93 18.46 5.92 4.09
N PRO A 94 19.22 5.83 2.98
CA PRO A 94 18.66 5.64 1.62
C PRO A 94 17.81 4.37 1.50
N HIS A 95 18.16 3.33 2.27
CA HIS A 95 17.38 2.10 2.42
C HIS A 95 16.85 2.05 3.85
N PRO A 96 15.59 2.47 4.09
CA PRO A 96 15.08 2.57 5.45
C PRO A 96 15.03 1.19 6.14
N PRO A 97 15.59 1.05 7.36
CA PRO A 97 15.66 -0.24 8.05
C PRO A 97 14.26 -0.81 8.36
N ALA A 98 13.27 0.05 8.63
CA ALA A 98 11.88 -0.36 8.81
C ALA A 98 11.30 -1.03 7.55
N VAL A 99 11.63 -0.51 6.36
CA VAL A 99 11.17 -1.07 5.07
C VAL A 99 11.87 -2.39 4.76
N LYS A 100 13.15 -2.52 5.13
CA LYS A 100 13.88 -3.78 5.04
C LYS A 100 13.24 -4.85 5.92
N LEU A 101 12.99 -4.54 7.19
CA LEU A 101 12.33 -5.47 8.12
C LEU A 101 10.94 -5.88 7.63
N LEU A 102 10.13 -4.93 7.13
CA LEU A 102 8.83 -5.23 6.52
C LEU A 102 8.96 -6.23 5.36
N GLY A 103 9.97 -6.05 4.51
CA GLY A 103 10.24 -6.94 3.37
C GLY A 103 10.52 -8.36 3.82
N GLU A 104 11.41 -8.52 4.79
CA GLU A 104 11.74 -9.83 5.35
C GLU A 104 10.55 -10.49 6.06
N ILE A 105 9.66 -9.71 6.71
CA ILE A 105 8.43 -10.24 7.32
C ILE A 105 7.52 -10.80 6.23
N TYR A 106 7.35 -10.07 5.13
CA TYR A 106 6.50 -10.49 4.02
C TYR A 106 7.05 -11.73 3.32
N VAL A 107 8.38 -11.80 3.13
CA VAL A 107 9.07 -12.99 2.64
C VAL A 107 8.83 -14.17 3.58
N SER A 108 9.03 -13.97 4.88
CA SER A 108 8.84 -15.02 5.90
C SER A 108 7.42 -15.57 5.92
N VAL A 109 6.39 -14.71 5.85
CA VAL A 109 4.98 -15.12 5.78
C VAL A 109 4.71 -15.90 4.48
N GLN A 110 5.25 -15.44 3.35
CA GLN A 110 5.09 -16.12 2.07
C GLN A 110 5.75 -17.51 2.08
N GLU A 111 6.93 -17.65 2.69
CA GLU A 111 7.64 -18.93 2.78
C GLU A 111 6.98 -19.91 3.75
N SER A 112 6.43 -19.43 4.87
CA SER A 112 5.84 -20.30 5.90
C SER A 112 4.38 -20.67 5.62
N GLU A 113 3.56 -19.72 5.15
CA GLU A 113 2.10 -19.90 4.98
C GLU A 113 1.63 -19.80 3.51
N GLY A 114 2.52 -19.41 2.60
CA GLY A 114 2.23 -19.29 1.18
C GLY A 114 1.68 -17.92 0.74
N ALA A 115 1.66 -17.71 -0.58
CA ALA A 115 1.26 -16.44 -1.19
C ALA A 115 -0.21 -16.05 -0.93
N ALA A 116 -1.10 -17.02 -0.68
CA ALA A 116 -2.49 -16.73 -0.35
C ALA A 116 -2.62 -16.09 1.04
N ALA A 117 -1.89 -16.60 2.03
CA ALA A 117 -1.87 -16.05 3.38
C ALA A 117 -1.29 -14.62 3.39
N LEU A 118 -0.21 -14.39 2.65
CA LEU A 118 0.38 -13.06 2.51
C LEU A 118 -0.62 -12.05 1.90
N LYS A 119 -1.39 -12.45 0.88
CA LYS A 119 -2.43 -11.61 0.28
C LYS A 119 -3.54 -11.28 1.27
N THR A 120 -3.96 -12.26 2.08
CA THR A 120 -4.95 -12.05 3.14
C THR A 120 -4.42 -11.07 4.17
N LEU A 121 -3.20 -11.29 4.68
CA LEU A 121 -2.54 -10.37 5.61
C LEU A 121 -2.50 -8.95 5.04
N HIS A 122 -2.05 -8.78 3.79
CA HIS A 122 -1.96 -7.47 3.16
C HIS A 122 -3.33 -6.80 2.99
N LYS A 123 -4.37 -7.57 2.67
CA LYS A 123 -5.74 -7.07 2.46
C LYS A 123 -6.46 -6.71 3.77
N GLU A 124 -6.17 -7.44 4.85
CA GLU A 124 -6.73 -7.16 6.19
C GLU A 124 -6.15 -5.87 6.76
N GLN A 125 -4.94 -5.50 6.34
CA GLN A 125 -4.41 -4.17 6.58
C GLN A 125 -5.12 -3.17 5.67
N SER A 126 -5.41 -1.97 6.17
CA SER A 126 -5.79 -0.88 5.26
C SER A 126 -4.61 -0.58 4.31
N ASP A 127 -4.90 -0.20 3.06
CA ASP A 127 -3.91 0.10 2.00
C ASP A 127 -2.83 1.12 2.45
N ALA A 128 -3.04 1.81 3.57
CA ALA A 128 -2.14 2.80 4.13
C ALA A 128 -1.04 2.23 5.06
N VAL A 129 -1.29 1.20 5.88
CA VAL A 129 -0.39 0.84 7.00
C VAL A 129 0.99 0.40 6.52
N TRP A 130 1.07 -0.43 5.49
CA TRP A 130 2.37 -0.88 5.00
C TRP A 130 3.16 0.27 4.35
N LYS A 131 2.48 1.24 3.73
CA LYS A 131 3.13 2.44 3.16
C LYS A 131 3.69 3.38 4.23
N THR A 132 3.20 3.33 5.48
CA THR A 132 3.74 4.16 6.58
C THR A 132 5.08 3.65 7.13
N PHE A 133 5.60 2.52 6.62
CA PHE A 133 6.97 2.08 6.91
C PHE A 133 8.03 2.90 6.18
N TRP A 134 7.65 3.58 5.09
CA TRP A 134 8.50 4.57 4.44
C TRP A 134 8.44 5.91 5.18
N PRO A 135 9.50 6.71 5.13
CA PRO A 135 9.44 8.11 5.55
C PRO A 135 8.31 8.85 4.84
N VAL A 136 7.72 9.83 5.51
CA VAL A 136 6.59 10.62 4.99
C VAL A 136 6.95 11.20 3.61
N GLY A 137 6.09 10.92 2.62
CA GLY A 137 6.29 11.38 1.24
C GLY A 137 7.34 10.61 0.45
N LYS A 138 7.80 9.43 0.90
CA LYS A 138 8.74 8.56 0.15
C LYS A 138 8.12 7.26 -0.38
N ALA A 139 6.91 6.91 0.04
CA ALA A 139 6.17 5.70 -0.36
C ALA A 139 5.54 5.80 -1.77
N PHE A 140 6.31 6.21 -2.77
CA PHE A 140 5.81 6.36 -4.14
C PHE A 140 5.50 5.00 -4.77
N ASP A 141 4.51 4.95 -5.66
CA ASP A 141 4.12 3.70 -6.32
C ASP A 141 5.29 3.03 -7.07
N ASP A 142 6.27 3.78 -7.62
CA ASP A 142 7.48 3.20 -8.25
C ASP A 142 8.39 2.50 -7.23
N VAL A 143 8.67 3.20 -6.12
CA VAL A 143 9.53 2.70 -5.03
C VAL A 143 8.91 1.45 -4.43
N CYS A 144 7.60 1.51 -4.18
CA CYS A 144 6.85 0.38 -3.68
C CYS A 144 6.82 -0.79 -4.67
N ALA A 145 6.64 -0.54 -5.98
CA ALA A 145 6.66 -1.58 -7.01
C ALA A 145 8.02 -2.28 -7.07
N GLU A 146 9.10 -1.50 -7.11
CA GLU A 146 10.47 -2.03 -7.10
C GLU A 146 10.75 -2.87 -5.85
N TRP A 147 10.36 -2.37 -4.68
CA TRP A 147 10.48 -3.11 -3.42
C TRP A 147 9.72 -4.45 -3.46
N THR A 148 8.49 -4.48 -3.97
CA THR A 148 7.72 -5.74 -4.07
C THR A 148 8.37 -6.77 -4.98
N GLU A 149 9.09 -6.34 -6.02
CA GLU A 149 9.86 -7.23 -6.91
C GLU A 149 11.13 -7.74 -6.25
N GLN A 150 11.89 -6.86 -5.59
CA GLN A 150 13.10 -7.22 -4.86
C GLN A 150 12.80 -8.27 -3.79
N CYS A 151 11.71 -8.09 -3.05
CA CYS A 151 11.24 -9.03 -2.05
C CYS A 151 10.48 -10.23 -2.64
N LYS A 152 10.24 -10.29 -3.96
CA LYS A 152 9.47 -11.37 -4.63
C LYS A 152 8.05 -11.57 -4.07
N VAL A 153 7.40 -10.47 -3.69
CA VAL A 153 6.05 -10.42 -3.09
C VAL A 153 5.07 -9.61 -3.94
N THR A 154 5.31 -9.49 -5.24
CA THR A 154 4.47 -8.73 -6.19
C THR A 154 2.98 -9.10 -6.16
N GLY A 155 2.65 -10.31 -5.70
CA GLY A 155 1.28 -10.77 -5.51
C GLY A 155 0.44 -9.97 -4.52
N ILE A 156 1.06 -9.21 -3.60
CA ILE A 156 0.32 -8.40 -2.61
C ILE A 156 -0.42 -7.23 -3.25
N CYS A 157 0.17 -6.62 -4.28
CA CYS A 157 -0.38 -5.45 -4.94
C CYS A 157 -0.14 -5.53 -6.45
N PRO A 158 -0.94 -6.33 -7.19
CA PRO A 158 -0.83 -6.47 -8.64
C PRO A 158 -0.95 -5.12 -9.38
N ARG A 159 -1.64 -4.15 -8.77
CA ARG A 159 -1.75 -2.78 -9.28
C ARG A 159 -0.38 -2.11 -9.46
N LEU A 160 0.57 -2.33 -8.55
CA LEU A 160 1.91 -1.74 -8.65
C LEU A 160 2.70 -2.31 -9.83
N VAL A 161 2.57 -3.61 -10.08
CA VAL A 161 3.15 -4.28 -11.25
C VAL A 161 2.59 -3.68 -12.53
N PHE A 162 1.25 -3.56 -12.62
CA PHE A 162 0.59 -2.93 -13.76
C PHE A 162 1.07 -1.48 -13.98
N ILE A 163 1.18 -0.68 -12.92
CA ILE A 163 1.65 0.71 -12.99
C ILE A 163 3.06 0.78 -13.54
N LYS A 164 3.96 -0.07 -13.06
CA LYS A 164 5.36 -0.11 -13.51
C LYS A 164 5.47 -0.52 -14.98
N GLU A 165 4.76 -1.57 -15.38
CA GLU A 165 4.72 -2.01 -16.78
C GLU A 165 4.12 -0.94 -17.71
N LEU A 166 3.03 -0.30 -17.29
CA LEU A 166 2.40 0.80 -18.02
C LEU A 166 3.39 1.93 -18.29
N ARG A 167 4.17 2.35 -17.28
CA ARG A 167 5.19 3.41 -17.42
C ARG A 167 6.31 2.99 -18.36
N SER A 168 6.81 1.76 -18.22
CA SER A 168 7.84 1.21 -19.13
C SER A 168 7.35 1.21 -20.57
N LYS A 169 6.10 0.78 -20.81
CA LYS A 169 5.51 0.74 -22.14
C LYS A 169 5.26 2.14 -22.71
N LEU A 170 4.80 3.09 -21.91
CA LEU A 170 4.62 4.49 -22.34
C LEU A 170 5.95 5.17 -22.73
N LEU A 171 7.07 4.73 -22.17
CA LEU A 171 8.40 5.22 -22.51
C LEU A 171 8.97 4.60 -23.80
N ASN A 172 8.64 3.34 -24.08
CA ASN A 172 9.33 2.54 -25.11
C ASN A 172 8.46 2.16 -26.32
N GLU A 173 7.13 2.24 -26.22
CA GLU A 173 6.19 1.78 -27.23
C GLU A 173 5.27 2.91 -27.71
N ASN A 174 4.63 2.72 -28.87
CA ASN A 174 3.63 3.67 -29.37
C ASN A 174 2.31 3.57 -28.57
N THR A 175 1.57 4.67 -28.49
CA THR A 175 0.35 4.77 -27.67
C THR A 175 -0.77 3.79 -28.05
N GLU A 176 -0.83 3.34 -29.30
CA GLU A 176 -1.81 2.35 -29.76
C GLU A 176 -1.48 0.94 -29.28
N ALA A 177 -0.20 0.56 -29.30
CA ALA A 177 0.30 -0.69 -28.74
C ALA A 177 0.07 -0.72 -27.23
N VAL A 178 0.40 0.37 -26.52
CA VAL A 178 0.12 0.49 -25.08
C VAL A 178 -1.39 0.39 -24.82
N GLY A 179 -2.22 1.06 -25.61
CA GLY A 179 -3.68 1.01 -25.47
C GLY A 179 -4.24 -0.40 -25.67
N THR A 180 -3.70 -1.16 -26.61
CA THR A 180 -4.08 -2.56 -26.86
C THR A 180 -3.64 -3.45 -25.71
N TRP A 181 -2.43 -3.27 -25.20
CA TRP A 181 -1.92 -3.98 -24.03
C TRP A 181 -2.76 -3.72 -22.78
N VAL A 182 -3.11 -2.46 -22.50
CA VAL A 182 -3.99 -2.10 -21.37
C VAL A 182 -5.32 -2.85 -21.47
N LEU A 183 -5.93 -2.91 -22.66
CA LEU A 183 -7.18 -3.65 -22.86
C LEU A 183 -7.03 -5.17 -22.68
N SER A 184 -5.85 -5.72 -22.99
CA SER A 184 -5.58 -7.15 -22.83
C SER A 184 -5.33 -7.58 -21.38
N CYS A 185 -4.82 -6.67 -20.54
CA CYS A 185 -4.44 -6.96 -19.16
C CYS A 185 -5.45 -6.46 -18.12
N THR A 186 -6.50 -5.76 -18.56
CA THR A 186 -7.57 -5.24 -17.69
C THR A 186 -8.93 -5.76 -18.16
N ASP A 187 -9.86 -5.97 -17.23
CA ASP A 187 -11.26 -6.23 -17.56
C ASP A 187 -12.10 -4.94 -17.49
N GLU A 188 -13.37 -5.03 -17.87
CA GLU A 188 -14.26 -3.88 -17.86
C GLU A 188 -14.56 -3.37 -16.44
N SER A 189 -14.51 -4.26 -15.44
CA SER A 189 -14.72 -3.92 -14.03
C SER A 189 -13.59 -3.05 -13.50
N ALA A 190 -12.34 -3.45 -13.75
CA ALA A 190 -11.14 -2.71 -13.39
C ALA A 190 -11.12 -1.33 -14.09
N ARG A 191 -11.47 -1.28 -15.38
CA ARG A 191 -11.55 -0.02 -16.14
C ARG A 191 -12.66 0.91 -15.70
N SER A 192 -13.76 0.35 -15.20
CA SER A 192 -14.89 1.12 -14.65
C SER A 192 -14.62 1.62 -13.23
N SER A 193 -13.53 1.18 -12.59
CA SER A 193 -13.19 1.61 -11.25
C SER A 193 -12.86 3.11 -11.20
N PRO A 194 -13.26 3.81 -10.13
CA PRO A 194 -13.05 5.26 -10.00
C PRO A 194 -11.56 5.65 -10.00
N GLY A 195 -10.67 4.75 -9.58
CA GLY A 195 -9.22 4.99 -9.55
C GLY A 195 -8.51 4.75 -10.89
N PHE A 196 -9.13 4.07 -11.85
CA PHE A 196 -8.46 3.69 -13.10
C PHE A 196 -8.02 4.91 -13.94
N PRO A 197 -8.86 5.94 -14.16
CA PRO A 197 -8.42 7.15 -14.87
C PRO A 197 -7.28 7.87 -14.15
N ARG A 198 -7.27 7.87 -12.80
CA ARG A 198 -6.20 8.45 -11.98
C ARG A 198 -4.87 7.74 -12.24
N ILE A 199 -4.88 6.40 -12.28
CA ILE A 199 -3.68 5.58 -12.58
C ILE A 199 -3.10 5.92 -13.96
N ILE A 200 -3.95 5.98 -14.99
CA ILE A 200 -3.55 6.32 -16.35
C ILE A 200 -2.95 7.74 -16.39
N ALA A 201 -3.64 8.72 -15.81
CA ALA A 201 -3.21 10.11 -15.77
C ALA A 201 -1.87 10.28 -15.05
N THR A 202 -1.71 9.71 -13.86
CA THR A 202 -0.45 9.75 -13.12
C THR A 202 0.70 9.12 -13.90
N SER A 203 0.45 8.02 -14.62
CA SER A 203 1.47 7.36 -15.44
C SER A 203 1.88 8.21 -16.66
N VAL A 204 0.93 8.90 -17.29
CA VAL A 204 1.21 9.88 -18.35
C VAL A 204 2.05 11.04 -17.81
N PHE A 205 1.66 11.66 -16.69
CA PHE A 205 2.41 12.78 -16.10
C PHE A 205 3.83 12.40 -15.71
N ARG A 206 4.03 11.23 -15.09
CA ARG A 206 5.37 10.71 -14.77
C ARG A 206 6.20 10.44 -16.03
N THR A 207 5.60 9.91 -17.09
CA THR A 207 6.28 9.69 -18.38
C THR A 207 6.78 11.02 -18.97
N VAL A 208 5.95 12.07 -18.92
CA VAL A 208 6.36 13.41 -19.35
C VAL A 208 7.48 13.95 -18.47
N ALA A 209 7.38 13.81 -17.15
CA ALA A 209 8.36 14.31 -16.21
C ALA A 209 9.73 13.65 -16.34
N VAL A 210 9.79 12.32 -16.52
CA VAL A 210 11.05 11.58 -16.79
C VAL A 210 11.74 12.08 -18.06
N ASN A 211 10.98 12.47 -19.08
CA ASN A 211 11.53 13.00 -20.33
C ASN A 211 11.82 14.52 -20.30
N THR A 212 11.50 15.20 -19.20
CA THR A 212 11.60 16.66 -19.08
C THR A 212 12.28 17.07 -17.77
N VAL A 213 11.50 17.25 -16.69
CA VAL A 213 11.97 17.70 -15.37
C VAL A 213 13.08 16.80 -14.84
N PHE A 214 12.95 15.48 -15.00
CA PHE A 214 13.92 14.49 -14.49
C PHE A 214 14.78 13.88 -15.60
N ALA A 215 14.95 14.56 -16.74
CA ALA A 215 15.74 14.04 -17.85
C ALA A 215 17.22 13.76 -17.47
N ASN A 216 17.76 14.46 -16.47
CA ASN A 216 19.11 14.26 -15.94
C ASN A 216 19.15 13.33 -14.70
N GLY A 217 18.05 12.64 -14.41
CA GLY A 217 17.85 11.82 -13.22
C GLY A 217 17.06 12.52 -12.12
N VAL A 218 16.50 11.73 -11.20
CA VAL A 218 15.63 12.22 -10.11
C VAL A 218 16.35 13.20 -9.18
N ASP A 219 17.66 13.00 -8.98
CA ASP A 219 18.49 13.84 -8.09
C ASP A 219 18.99 15.13 -8.77
N ARG A 220 18.74 15.30 -10.07
CA ARG A 220 19.21 16.45 -10.86
C ARG A 220 18.08 16.98 -11.75
N PRO A 221 17.06 17.62 -11.16
CA PRO A 221 15.98 18.19 -11.95
C PRO A 221 16.52 19.27 -12.90
N VAL A 222 15.97 19.31 -14.12
CA VAL A 222 16.28 20.34 -15.13
C VAL A 222 15.62 21.64 -14.72
N GLU A 223 16.36 22.75 -14.79
CA GLU A 223 15.82 24.07 -14.50
C GLU A 223 14.65 24.42 -15.43
N SER A 224 13.62 25.03 -14.86
CA SER A 224 12.44 25.47 -15.60
C SER A 224 12.83 26.50 -16.66
N SER A 225 12.48 26.23 -17.91
CA SER A 225 12.76 27.09 -19.07
C SER A 225 11.60 27.05 -20.05
N THR A 226 11.48 28.07 -20.90
CA THR A 226 10.44 28.12 -21.94
C THR A 226 10.50 26.94 -22.90
N GLU A 227 11.69 26.43 -23.20
CA GLU A 227 11.90 25.23 -24.03
C GLU A 227 11.46 23.95 -23.30
N LEU A 228 11.75 23.82 -22.00
CA LEU A 228 11.28 22.70 -21.19
C LEU A 228 9.75 22.66 -21.14
N ILE A 229 9.11 23.82 -20.94
CA ILE A 229 7.65 23.96 -20.91
C ILE A 229 7.03 23.59 -22.26
N LYS A 230 7.65 24.05 -23.37
CA LYS A 230 7.20 23.70 -24.72
C LYS A 230 7.32 22.19 -24.95
N ARG A 231 8.43 21.58 -24.56
CA ARG A 231 8.67 20.14 -24.67
C ARG A 231 7.66 19.32 -23.84
N GLN A 232 7.37 19.74 -22.61
CA GLN A 232 6.32 19.12 -21.78
C GLN A 232 4.96 19.16 -22.48
N ARG A 233 4.59 20.30 -23.06
CA ARG A 233 3.33 20.49 -23.78
C ARG A 233 3.24 19.59 -25.01
N ASP A 234 4.31 19.51 -25.80
CA ASP A 234 4.35 18.70 -27.02
C ASP A 234 4.24 17.19 -26.70
N LEU A 235 4.94 16.73 -25.67
CA LEU A 235 4.84 15.34 -25.18
C LEU A 235 3.42 15.02 -24.67
N LEU A 236 2.85 15.93 -23.88
CA LEU A 236 1.50 15.75 -23.35
C LEU A 236 0.44 15.79 -24.47
N ALA A 237 0.62 16.61 -25.51
CA ALA A 237 -0.23 16.63 -26.69
C ALA A 237 -0.18 15.28 -27.45
N GLY A 238 1.00 14.65 -27.54
CA GLY A 238 1.16 13.31 -28.12
C GLY A 238 0.48 12.21 -27.30
N LEU A 239 0.50 12.31 -25.96
CA LEU A 239 -0.13 11.33 -25.05
C LEU A 239 -1.62 11.58 -24.79
N LYS A 240 -2.15 12.75 -25.21
CA LYS A 240 -3.55 13.12 -25.01
C LYS A 240 -4.55 12.11 -25.60
N PRO A 241 -4.40 11.58 -26.83
CA PRO A 241 -5.33 10.58 -27.38
C PRO A 241 -5.41 9.33 -26.50
N PHE A 242 -4.26 8.87 -25.97
CA PHE A 242 -4.20 7.73 -25.06
C PHE A 242 -4.92 8.02 -23.74
N LEU A 243 -4.67 9.18 -23.12
CA LEU A 243 -5.36 9.59 -21.90
C LEU A 243 -6.87 9.64 -22.11
N LEU A 244 -7.31 10.25 -23.22
CA LEU A 244 -8.73 10.40 -23.54
C LEU A 244 -9.43 9.08 -23.82
N ARG A 245 -8.74 8.08 -24.37
CA ARG A 245 -9.28 6.73 -24.57
C ARG A 245 -9.75 6.08 -23.26
N PHE A 246 -9.09 6.36 -22.14
CA PHE A 246 -9.37 5.74 -20.84
C PHE A 246 -10.01 6.68 -19.80
N ALA A 247 -10.11 7.97 -20.09
CA ALA A 247 -10.55 8.97 -19.12
C ALA A 247 -11.71 9.89 -19.57
N THR A 248 -12.40 9.59 -20.68
CA THR A 248 -13.45 10.48 -21.23
C THR A 248 -14.89 10.12 -20.88
N ARG A 249 -15.18 8.91 -20.39
CA ARG A 249 -16.57 8.42 -20.30
C ARG A 249 -17.42 8.98 -19.14
N ALA A 250 -16.87 9.78 -18.23
CA ALA A 250 -17.63 10.40 -17.15
C ALA A 250 -17.02 11.74 -16.69
N ALA A 251 -17.84 12.71 -16.28
CA ALA A 251 -17.38 13.94 -15.62
C ALA A 251 -16.45 13.63 -14.42
N TYR A 252 -16.69 12.50 -13.76
CA TYR A 252 -15.86 11.94 -12.71
C TYR A 252 -14.42 11.60 -13.16
N ALA A 253 -14.22 11.11 -14.39
CA ALA A 253 -12.88 10.77 -14.88
C ALA A 253 -12.01 12.02 -15.10
N GLN A 254 -12.62 13.16 -15.41
CA GLN A 254 -11.92 14.45 -15.47
C GLN A 254 -11.43 14.87 -14.08
N VAL A 255 -12.28 14.77 -13.05
CA VAL A 255 -11.88 15.02 -11.64
C VAL A 255 -10.66 14.17 -11.28
N GLN A 256 -10.66 12.90 -11.66
CA GLN A 256 -9.55 11.97 -11.37
C GLN A 256 -8.25 12.34 -12.08
N ILE A 257 -8.31 12.90 -13.31
CA ILE A 257 -7.13 13.46 -13.98
C ILE A 257 -6.59 14.67 -13.21
N LEU A 258 -7.47 15.55 -12.72
CA LEU A 258 -7.04 16.74 -11.97
C LEU A 258 -6.39 16.34 -10.64
N LEU A 259 -6.98 15.36 -9.94
CA LEU A 259 -6.42 14.84 -8.71
C LEU A 259 -5.09 14.12 -8.95
N ALA A 260 -4.93 13.41 -10.08
CA ALA A 260 -3.65 12.86 -10.50
C ALA A 260 -2.58 13.95 -10.73
N ALA A 261 -2.95 15.08 -11.36
CA ALA A 261 -2.04 16.20 -11.60
C ALA A 261 -1.65 16.92 -10.30
N GLN A 262 -2.62 17.13 -9.40
CA GLN A 262 -2.40 17.68 -8.06
C GLN A 262 -1.45 16.80 -7.25
N ASN A 263 -1.74 15.50 -7.18
CA ASN A 263 -0.92 14.58 -6.38
C ASN A 263 0.48 14.47 -6.97
N PHE A 264 0.61 14.35 -8.29
CA PHE A 264 1.92 14.36 -8.94
C PHE A 264 2.70 15.65 -8.66
N SER A 265 2.05 16.82 -8.76
CA SER A 265 2.71 18.11 -8.47
C SER A 265 3.13 18.23 -7.02
N ALA A 266 2.34 17.70 -6.08
CA ALA A 266 2.70 17.63 -4.68
C ALA A 266 3.92 16.73 -4.44
N GLU A 267 4.00 15.58 -5.13
CA GLU A 267 5.13 14.65 -5.03
C GLU A 267 6.46 15.30 -5.45
N ILE A 268 6.43 16.19 -6.45
CA ILE A 268 7.61 16.90 -6.95
C ILE A 268 7.83 18.28 -6.30
N GLY A 269 7.00 18.66 -5.32
CA GLY A 269 7.17 19.89 -4.54
C GLY A 269 6.59 21.18 -5.15
N PHE A 270 5.60 21.07 -6.05
CA PHE A 270 4.95 22.19 -6.75
C PHE A 270 5.93 23.18 -7.43
N PRO A 271 6.75 22.71 -8.37
CA PRO A 271 7.56 23.60 -9.20
C PRO A 271 6.67 24.65 -9.89
N GLN A 272 7.14 25.89 -9.87
CA GLN A 272 6.36 27.06 -10.27
C GLN A 272 5.87 26.93 -11.74
N GLY A 273 4.56 27.07 -11.95
CA GLY A 273 3.93 27.02 -13.29
C GLY A 273 3.67 25.62 -13.85
N GLU A 274 4.25 24.56 -13.27
CA GLU A 274 4.13 23.20 -13.81
C GLU A 274 2.70 22.65 -13.72
N LEU A 275 2.04 22.89 -12.59
CA LEU A 275 0.65 22.50 -12.41
C LEU A 275 -0.24 23.19 -13.46
N GLU A 276 -0.07 24.50 -13.68
CA GLU A 276 -0.77 25.24 -14.73
C GLU A 276 -0.50 24.63 -16.12
N HIS A 277 0.72 24.18 -16.41
CA HIS A 277 1.04 23.52 -17.68
C HIS A 277 0.41 22.14 -17.86
N PHE A 278 0.07 21.43 -16.79
CA PHE A 278 -0.76 20.21 -16.87
C PHE A 278 -2.25 20.54 -17.07
N PHE A 279 -2.71 21.72 -16.62
CA PHE A 279 -4.07 22.24 -16.80
C PHE A 279 -4.30 22.98 -18.14
N VAL A 280 -3.25 23.55 -18.75
CA VAL A 280 -3.28 24.38 -19.95
C VAL A 280 -3.59 23.64 -21.27
N PRO A 281 -3.26 22.35 -21.48
CA PRO A 281 -3.82 21.67 -22.62
C PRO A 281 -5.30 21.51 -22.29
N ARG A 282 -6.16 22.02 -23.17
CA ARG A 282 -7.61 21.77 -23.20
C ARG A 282 -7.86 20.26 -23.36
N ILE A 283 -7.51 19.44 -22.35
CA ILE A 283 -7.64 17.98 -22.39
C ILE A 283 -9.13 17.63 -22.49
N ALA A 284 -10.02 18.45 -21.90
CA ALA A 284 -11.44 18.53 -22.21
C ALA A 284 -12.00 19.90 -21.74
N PRO A 285 -13.20 20.35 -22.17
CA PRO A 285 -13.90 21.41 -21.45
C PRO A 285 -14.18 20.93 -20.03
N PHE A 286 -13.51 21.52 -19.05
CA PHE A 286 -13.63 21.13 -17.64
C PHE A 286 -14.81 21.87 -17.02
N PRO A 287 -15.86 21.19 -16.52
CA PRO A 287 -16.90 21.83 -15.76
C PRO A 287 -16.30 22.29 -14.43
N HIS A 288 -16.42 23.59 -14.12
CA HIS A 288 -15.88 24.22 -12.92
C HIS A 288 -16.30 23.55 -11.60
N GLU A 289 -17.39 22.78 -11.62
CA GLU A 289 -17.97 22.04 -10.49
C GLU A 289 -17.12 20.83 -10.08
N ALA A 290 -16.34 20.24 -10.99
CA ALA A 290 -15.52 19.05 -10.75
C ALA A 290 -14.36 19.29 -9.74
N LEU A 291 -13.90 20.53 -9.57
CA LEU A 291 -12.83 20.88 -8.62
C LEU A 291 -13.34 21.02 -7.17
N ALA A 292 -14.65 21.15 -6.98
CA ALA A 292 -15.25 21.33 -5.66
C ALA A 292 -15.32 20.02 -4.86
N ASP A 293 -15.59 18.89 -5.53
CA ASP A 293 -15.97 17.61 -4.91
C ASP A 293 -14.81 16.62 -4.66
N ALA A 294 -13.59 17.10 -4.40
CA ALA A 294 -12.48 16.23 -4.02
C ALA A 294 -12.67 15.62 -2.61
N SER A 295 -12.50 14.29 -2.53
CA SER A 295 -12.48 13.45 -1.32
C SER A 295 -11.62 14.02 -0.18
N ALA A 296 -11.98 13.68 1.07
CA ALA A 296 -11.25 14.04 2.30
C ALA A 296 -9.76 13.64 2.29
N GLU A 297 -9.40 12.63 1.49
CA GLU A 297 -8.03 12.09 1.33
C GLU A 297 -7.10 13.07 0.59
N ASP A 298 -7.64 13.91 -0.28
CA ASP A 298 -6.87 14.86 -1.11
C ASP A 298 -6.89 16.30 -0.53
N ALA A 299 -7.46 16.49 0.67
CA ALA A 299 -7.65 17.80 1.29
C ALA A 299 -6.33 18.50 1.67
N ALA A 300 -5.29 17.74 2.02
CA ALA A 300 -4.00 18.26 2.48
C ALA A 300 -3.25 19.04 1.38
N THR A 301 -3.34 18.59 0.13
CA THR A 301 -2.65 19.21 -1.02
C THR A 301 -3.56 20.15 -1.82
N LYS A 302 -4.88 20.11 -1.58
CA LYS A 302 -5.89 20.89 -2.30
C LYS A 302 -5.71 22.40 -2.13
N ALA A 303 -5.38 22.86 -0.92
CA ALA A 303 -5.19 24.29 -0.65
C ALA A 303 -4.02 24.87 -1.46
N THR A 304 -2.89 24.16 -1.50
CA THR A 304 -1.69 24.52 -2.27
C THR A 304 -1.94 24.45 -3.76
N ALA A 305 -2.62 23.40 -4.24
CA ALA A 305 -2.98 23.26 -5.65
C ALA A 305 -3.93 24.39 -6.11
N LEU A 306 -4.99 24.69 -5.32
CA LEU A 306 -5.90 25.79 -5.61
C LEU A 306 -5.21 27.15 -5.63
N ALA A 307 -4.23 27.38 -4.75
CA ALA A 307 -3.43 28.60 -4.76
C ALA A 307 -2.59 28.71 -6.05
N ALA A 308 -1.97 27.60 -6.48
CA ALA A 308 -1.13 27.54 -7.66
C ALA A 308 -1.90 27.75 -8.98
N VAL A 309 -3.19 27.41 -9.07
CA VAL A 309 -4.02 27.64 -10.28
C VAL A 309 -4.99 28.82 -10.15
N LYS A 310 -4.93 29.58 -9.05
CA LYS A 310 -5.93 30.62 -8.73
C LYS A 310 -5.97 31.75 -9.76
N SER A 311 -4.81 32.14 -10.30
CA SER A 311 -4.72 33.20 -11.32
C SER A 311 -5.36 32.74 -12.63
N TRP A 312 -5.01 31.54 -13.07
CA TRP A 312 -5.58 30.90 -14.26
C TRP A 312 -7.10 30.67 -14.16
N LEU A 313 -7.59 30.21 -13.01
CA LEU A 313 -9.03 30.02 -12.78
C LEU A 313 -9.81 31.35 -12.85
N LYS A 314 -9.17 32.49 -12.55
CA LYS A 314 -9.79 33.82 -12.72
C LYS A 314 -9.79 34.25 -14.18
N GLU A 315 -8.73 33.95 -14.92
CA GLU A 315 -8.61 34.27 -16.36
C GLU A 315 -9.61 33.51 -17.22
N ILE A 316 -9.96 32.27 -16.86
CA ILE A 316 -11.00 31.49 -17.56
C ILE A 316 -12.43 31.97 -17.23
N LYS A 317 -12.62 32.60 -16.06
CA LYS A 317 -13.91 33.12 -15.61
C LYS A 317 -14.25 34.52 -16.17
N ALA A 318 -13.26 35.21 -16.72
CA ALA A 318 -13.40 36.53 -17.35
C ALA A 318 -13.74 36.39 -18.84
#